data_AF-A0A2M7JA18-F1
#
_entry.id   AF-A0A2M7JA18-F1
#
_cell.length_a   1.000
_cell.length_b   1.000
_cell.length_c   1.000
_cell.angle_alpha   90.00
_cell.angle_beta   90.00
_cell.angle_gamma   90.00
#
_symmetry.space_group_name_H-M   'P 1'
#
loop_
_entity.id
_entity.type
_entity.pdbx_description
1 polymer ?
#
loop_
_entity_poly.entity_id
_entity_poly.type
_entity_poly.pdbx_seq_one_letter_code
_entity_poly.pdbx_strand_id
1 'polypeptide(L)'
;MKGLRFFGLVMGACVIFSGCGQQGNSSPVIATVNGEKITAADMDKQMEEMPPAYREMFADPANKEKLLTRLIKERILLQEAKKAKIGQRPDILEKIKAMNNQLMVQEIIKLNVLEKTTISDKEVADYYKANEEKIQQYAQGKSFNEIKGQLKEIALQDKQNSYFEKWVEGLEKQAKITKNLELLNPKKGIAPQSNKDNFKKGISRNGTPTG
;
A
#
# COMPACT_ATOMS: atom_id res chain seq x y z
N MET A 1 40.15 65.27 5.24
CA MET A 1 39.75 66.23 6.30
C MET A 1 38.28 65.99 6.62
N LYS A 2 37.98 65.75 7.91
CA LYS A 2 36.68 65.98 8.62
C LYS A 2 35.46 65.23 8.01
N GLY A 3 34.92 64.14 8.56
CA GLY A 3 34.59 63.87 9.97
C GLY A 3 33.26 64.53 10.35
N LEU A 4 32.24 63.75 10.72
CA LEU A 4 31.53 63.84 12.02
C LEU A 4 30.24 62.98 12.02
N ARG A 5 30.03 62.30 13.16
CA ARG A 5 28.91 61.43 13.53
C ARG A 5 27.82 62.20 14.26
N PHE A 6 26.55 61.80 14.11
CA PHE A 6 25.45 61.99 15.08
C PHE A 6 24.54 60.76 14.93
N PHE A 7 24.59 59.76 15.82
CA PHE A 7 23.88 59.67 17.11
C PHE A 7 22.38 59.98 17.00
N GLY A 8 21.59 58.91 16.87
CA GLY A 8 20.13 58.92 16.85
C GLY A 8 19.60 57.57 17.33
N LEU A 9 19.76 57.34 18.63
CA LEU A 9 19.13 56.29 19.42
C LEU A 9 17.60 56.42 19.30
N VAL A 10 16.94 55.49 18.61
CA VAL A 10 15.50 55.25 18.78
C VAL A 10 15.32 53.86 19.37
N MET A 11 15.23 53.85 20.69
CA MET A 11 14.60 52.80 21.48
C MET A 11 13.13 52.72 21.03
N GLY A 12 12.75 51.62 20.37
CA GLY A 12 11.40 51.44 19.86
C GLY A 12 10.95 50.00 19.97
N ALA A 13 10.38 49.67 21.14
CA ALA A 13 9.51 48.52 21.41
C ALA A 13 10.01 47.14 20.97
N CYS A 14 10.67 46.45 21.90
CA CYS A 14 10.74 44.99 21.94
C CYS A 14 9.31 44.46 22.14
N VAL A 15 8.59 44.22 21.04
CA VAL A 15 7.35 43.44 21.06
C VAL A 15 7.77 42.00 21.29
N ILE A 16 7.76 41.60 22.55
CA ILE A 16 7.86 40.20 22.96
C ILE A 16 6.55 39.56 22.48
N PHE A 17 6.53 39.12 21.22
CA PHE A 17 5.63 38.05 20.82
C PHE A 17 6.13 36.81 21.57
N SER A 18 5.63 36.65 22.80
CA SER A 18 5.46 35.35 23.42
C SER A 18 4.56 34.56 22.48
N GLY A 19 5.18 33.95 21.46
CA GLY A 19 4.56 32.91 20.68
C GLY A 19 4.05 31.89 21.68
N CYS A 20 2.73 31.79 21.78
CA CYS A 20 2.09 30.65 22.39
C CYS A 20 2.65 29.44 21.67
N GLY A 21 3.61 28.76 22.32
CA GLY A 21 4.03 27.44 21.91
C GLY A 21 2.76 26.62 21.88
N GLN A 22 2.33 26.24 20.68
CA GLN A 22 1.39 25.16 20.52
C GLN A 22 2.01 23.98 21.24
N GLN A 23 1.48 23.71 22.42
CA GLN A 23 1.73 22.51 23.19
C GLN A 23 1.06 21.39 22.41
N GLY A 24 1.69 21.01 21.29
CA GLY A 24 1.35 19.82 20.57
C GLY A 24 1.53 18.69 21.56
N ASN A 25 0.43 18.00 21.88
CA ASN A 25 0.42 16.86 22.78
C ASN A 25 1.45 15.83 22.30
N SER A 26 2.68 15.93 22.81
CA SER A 26 3.72 14.96 22.52
C SER A 26 3.35 13.69 23.29
N SER A 27 3.00 12.64 22.54
CA SER A 27 2.69 11.34 23.15
C SER A 27 3.83 10.91 24.09
N PRO A 28 3.51 10.38 25.31
CA PRO A 28 4.53 9.96 26.27
C PRO A 28 5.54 8.99 25.67
N VAL A 29 6.82 9.19 25.96
CA VAL A 29 7.89 8.27 25.56
C VAL A 29 7.90 7.08 26.50
N ILE A 30 7.78 5.87 25.94
CA ILE A 30 7.71 4.62 26.70
C ILE A 30 8.98 3.76 26.53
N ALA A 31 9.78 4.01 25.49
CA ALA A 31 11.12 3.46 25.35
C ALA A 31 12.01 4.35 24.45
N THR A 32 13.32 4.15 24.51
CA THR A 32 14.28 4.79 23.61
C THR A 32 15.28 3.75 23.10
N VAL A 33 15.55 3.75 21.80
CA VAL A 33 16.47 2.83 21.13
C VAL A 33 17.49 3.65 20.34
N ASN A 34 18.73 3.70 20.84
CA ASN A 34 19.82 4.49 20.23
C ASN A 34 19.44 5.96 19.94
N GLY A 35 18.72 6.59 20.87
CA GLY A 35 18.23 7.97 20.74
C GLY A 35 16.90 8.13 19.99
N GLU A 36 16.39 7.08 19.34
CA GLU A 36 15.08 7.08 18.69
C GLU A 36 13.98 6.72 19.70
N LYS A 37 12.96 7.58 19.82
CA LYS A 37 11.87 7.39 20.77
C LYS A 37 10.82 6.41 20.25
N ILE A 38 10.29 5.60 21.16
CA ILE A 38 9.05 4.83 21.00
C ILE A 38 8.04 5.44 21.97
N THR A 39 6.89 5.86 21.46
CA THR A 39 5.84 6.59 22.18
C THR A 39 4.62 5.71 22.45
N ALA A 40 3.76 6.15 23.38
CA ALA A 40 2.48 5.49 23.61
C ALA A 40 1.62 5.43 22.33
N ALA A 41 1.67 6.47 21.50
CA ALA A 41 0.95 6.51 20.22
C ALA A 41 1.46 5.46 19.21
N ASP A 42 2.77 5.15 19.20
CA ASP A 42 3.29 4.07 18.36
C ASP A 42 2.69 2.71 18.74
N MET A 43 2.48 2.51 20.05
CA MET A 43 1.87 1.30 20.58
C MET A 43 0.36 1.26 20.31
N ASP A 44 -0.33 2.38 20.45
CA ASP A 44 -1.77 2.50 20.16
C ASP A 44 -2.05 2.21 18.68
N LYS A 45 -1.27 2.80 17.77
CA LYS A 45 -1.38 2.54 16.33
C LYS A 45 -1.21 1.04 16.03
N GLN A 46 -0.22 0.41 16.64
CA GLN A 46 0.03 -1.01 16.46
C GLN A 46 -1.15 -1.88 16.96
N MET A 47 -1.88 -1.43 17.99
CA MET A 47 -3.09 -2.10 18.49
C MET A 47 -4.32 -1.83 17.60
N GLU A 48 -4.46 -0.63 17.04
CA GLU A 48 -5.54 -0.28 16.11
C GLU A 48 -5.53 -1.12 14.83
N GLU A 49 -4.34 -1.50 14.37
CA GLU A 49 -4.15 -2.41 13.23
C GLU A 49 -4.56 -3.87 13.55
N MET A 50 -4.80 -4.20 14.82
CA MET A 50 -5.21 -5.56 15.22
C MET A 50 -6.74 -5.74 15.21
N PRO A 51 -7.24 -6.95 14.87
CA PRO A 51 -8.66 -7.25 15.01
C PRO A 51 -9.13 -7.05 16.47
N PRO A 52 -10.38 -6.61 16.70
CA PRO A 52 -10.88 -6.26 18.04
C PRO A 52 -10.62 -7.33 19.11
N ALA A 53 -10.82 -8.60 18.77
CA ALA A 53 -10.62 -9.73 19.69
C ALA A 53 -9.17 -9.82 20.24
N TYR A 54 -8.17 -9.40 19.47
CA TYR A 54 -6.78 -9.40 19.93
C TYR A 54 -6.44 -8.19 20.80
N ARG A 55 -7.14 -7.06 20.63
CA ARG A 55 -6.89 -5.84 21.42
C ARG A 55 -7.18 -6.04 22.90
N GLU A 56 -8.23 -6.80 23.23
CA GLU A 56 -8.63 -7.07 24.62
C GLU A 56 -7.53 -7.80 25.42
N MET A 57 -6.73 -8.64 24.75
CA MET A 57 -5.62 -9.37 25.39
C MET A 57 -4.53 -8.42 25.92
N PHE A 58 -4.43 -7.20 25.37
CA PHE A 58 -3.47 -6.19 25.81
C PHE A 58 -4.00 -5.31 26.95
N ALA A 59 -5.15 -5.62 27.55
CA ALA A 59 -5.54 -5.01 28.83
C ALA A 59 -4.57 -5.43 29.97
N ASP A 60 -4.02 -6.66 29.88
CA ASP A 60 -3.00 -7.17 30.79
C ASP A 60 -1.65 -6.44 30.61
N PRO A 61 -1.10 -5.80 31.66
CA PRO A 61 0.22 -5.15 31.62
C PRO A 61 1.35 -6.05 31.10
N ALA A 62 1.32 -7.36 31.38
CA ALA A 62 2.36 -8.28 30.91
C ALA A 62 2.33 -8.43 29.37
N ASN A 63 1.15 -8.40 28.76
CA ASN A 63 1.03 -8.45 27.30
C ASN A 63 1.43 -7.12 26.65
N LYS A 64 1.15 -5.99 27.32
CA LYS A 64 1.65 -4.67 26.92
C LYS A 64 3.19 -4.62 26.91
N GLU A 65 3.83 -5.16 27.93
CA GLU A 65 5.29 -5.23 28.01
C GLU A 65 5.89 -6.11 26.88
N LYS A 66 5.26 -7.24 26.56
CA LYS A 66 5.65 -8.08 25.41
C LYS A 66 5.53 -7.33 24.09
N LEU A 67 4.46 -6.55 23.90
CA LEU A 67 4.27 -5.72 22.72
C LEU A 67 5.35 -4.64 22.62
N LEU A 68 5.64 -3.91 23.71
CA LEU A 68 6.72 -2.94 23.76
C LEU A 68 8.08 -3.58 23.43
N THR A 69 8.35 -4.76 24.00
CA THR A 69 9.56 -5.53 23.72
C THR A 69 9.68 -5.88 22.23
N ARG A 70 8.57 -6.24 21.57
CA ARG A 70 8.55 -6.47 20.12
C ARG A 70 8.87 -5.20 19.35
N LEU A 71 8.25 -4.06 19.69
CA LEU A 71 8.50 -2.77 19.05
C LEU A 71 9.96 -2.32 19.19
N ILE A 72 10.57 -2.56 20.35
CA ILE A 72 12.01 -2.30 20.57
C ILE A 72 12.86 -3.15 19.63
N LYS A 73 12.60 -4.47 19.55
CA LYS A 73 13.34 -5.37 18.65
C LYS A 73 13.19 -4.97 17.19
N GLU A 74 11.98 -4.62 16.77
CA GLU A 74 11.71 -4.12 15.42
C GLU A 74 12.49 -2.83 15.13
N ARG A 75 12.51 -1.89 16.09
CA ARG A 75 13.28 -0.64 15.96
C ARG A 75 14.78 -0.90 15.79
N ILE A 76 15.35 -1.83 16.56
CA ILE A 76 16.75 -2.25 16.42
C ILE A 76 17.01 -2.78 14.99
N LEU A 77 16.17 -3.69 14.51
CA LEU A 77 16.31 -4.28 13.17
C LEU A 77 16.15 -3.22 12.06
N LEU A 78 15.22 -2.28 12.20
CA LEU A 78 15.04 -1.17 11.27
C LEU A 78 16.26 -0.24 11.23
N GLN A 79 16.92 0.00 12.37
CA GLN A 79 18.15 0.79 12.40
C GLN A 79 19.30 0.06 11.69
N GLU A 80 19.44 -1.25 11.88
CA GLU A 80 20.41 -2.06 11.12
C GLU A 80 20.11 -2.07 9.62
N ALA A 81 18.83 -2.18 9.23
CA ALA A 81 18.41 -2.08 7.82
C ALA A 81 18.75 -0.72 7.19
N LYS A 82 18.59 0.38 7.95
CA LYS A 82 18.98 1.74 7.54
C LYS A 82 20.50 1.86 7.37
N LYS A 83 21.30 1.35 8.31
CA LYS A 83 22.77 1.32 8.21
C LYS A 83 23.23 0.53 6.98
N ALA A 84 22.60 -0.61 6.72
CA ALA A 84 22.84 -1.43 5.53
C ALA A 84 22.23 -0.88 4.23
N LYS A 85 21.60 0.31 4.28
CA LYS A 85 20.96 0.99 3.15
C LYS A 85 19.94 0.11 2.39
N ILE A 86 19.27 -0.81 3.09
CA ILE A 86 18.33 -1.75 2.45
C ILE A 86 17.21 -1.01 1.70
N GLY A 87 16.66 0.06 2.30
CA GLY A 87 15.62 0.89 1.67
C GLY A 87 16.07 1.70 0.45
N GLN A 88 17.36 1.72 0.14
CA GLN A 88 17.90 2.39 -1.05
C GLN A 88 18.26 1.41 -2.17
N ARG A 89 18.14 0.10 -1.93
CA ARG A 89 18.42 -0.91 -2.94
C ARG A 89 17.36 -0.85 -4.05
N PRO A 90 17.76 -0.97 -5.34
CA PRO A 90 16.82 -0.94 -6.46
C PRO A 90 15.66 -1.94 -6.32
N ASP A 91 15.95 -3.18 -5.91
CA ASP A 91 14.94 -4.25 -5.74
C ASP A 91 13.92 -3.96 -4.63
N ILE A 92 14.32 -3.19 -3.61
CA ILE A 92 13.44 -2.78 -2.51
C ILE A 92 12.61 -1.55 -2.92
N LEU A 93 13.23 -0.57 -3.60
CA LEU A 93 12.54 0.60 -4.12
C LEU A 93 11.44 0.24 -5.12
N GLU A 94 11.68 -0.76 -5.98
CA GLU A 94 10.66 -1.29 -6.88
C GLU A 94 9.47 -1.89 -6.12
N LYS A 95 9.73 -2.66 -5.06
CA LYS A 95 8.67 -3.23 -4.20
C LYS A 95 7.87 -2.15 -3.48
N ILE A 96 8.54 -1.13 -2.91
CA ILE A 96 7.88 0.01 -2.28
C ILE A 96 6.99 0.73 -3.29
N LYS A 97 7.49 0.99 -4.50
CA LYS A 97 6.72 1.62 -5.57
C LYS A 97 5.50 0.79 -5.95
N ALA A 98 5.65 -0.53 -6.09
CA ALA A 98 4.54 -1.43 -6.40
C ALA A 98 3.47 -1.41 -5.30
N MET A 99 3.86 -1.49 -4.02
CA MET A 99 2.95 -1.40 -2.88
C MET A 99 2.21 -0.06 -2.83
N ASN A 100 2.92 1.05 -3.05
CA ASN A 100 2.31 2.39 -3.10
C ASN A 100 1.28 2.49 -4.23
N ASN A 101 1.62 2.01 -5.44
CA ASN A 101 0.70 2.00 -6.57
C ASN A 101 -0.56 1.17 -6.28
N GLN A 102 -0.38 0.00 -5.68
CA GLN A 102 -1.51 -0.86 -5.30
C GLN A 102 -2.43 -0.17 -4.29
N LEU A 103 -1.88 0.47 -3.25
CA LEU A 103 -2.66 1.19 -2.25
C LEU A 103 -3.43 2.37 -2.89
N MET A 104 -2.79 3.13 -3.79
CA MET A 104 -3.46 4.23 -4.49
C MET A 104 -4.61 3.74 -5.37
N VAL A 105 -4.43 2.62 -6.08
CA VAL A 105 -5.50 2.00 -6.88
C VAL A 105 -6.65 1.50 -5.99
N GLN A 106 -6.34 0.88 -4.85
CA GLN A 106 -7.36 0.44 -3.90
C GLN A 106 -8.18 1.62 -3.34
N GLU A 107 -7.51 2.70 -2.93
CA GLU A 107 -8.19 3.84 -2.33
C GLU A 107 -9.05 4.60 -3.35
N ILE A 108 -8.58 4.77 -4.59
CA ILE A 108 -9.38 5.45 -5.61
C ILE A 108 -10.63 4.63 -6.01
N ILE A 109 -10.55 3.29 -5.99
CA ILE A 109 -11.71 2.40 -6.17
C ILE A 109 -12.68 2.54 -5.00
N LYS A 110 -12.18 2.52 -3.76
CA LYS A 110 -13.01 2.71 -2.57
C LYS A 110 -13.78 4.02 -2.63
N LEU A 111 -13.09 5.13 -2.89
CA LEU A 111 -13.68 6.48 -2.93
C LEU A 111 -14.67 6.67 -4.10
N ASN A 112 -14.42 6.06 -5.25
CA ASN A 112 -15.25 6.30 -6.45
C ASN A 112 -16.28 5.22 -6.72
N VAL A 113 -16.14 4.03 -6.15
CA VAL A 113 -17.06 2.91 -6.38
C VAL A 113 -17.75 2.53 -5.08
N LEU A 114 -16.99 2.10 -4.07
CA LEU A 114 -17.57 1.50 -2.87
C LEU A 114 -18.37 2.53 -2.05
N GLU A 115 -17.81 3.70 -1.80
CA GLU A 115 -18.47 4.76 -1.01
C GLU A 115 -19.61 5.48 -1.76
N LYS A 116 -19.63 5.39 -3.09
CA LYS A 116 -20.66 6.01 -3.95
C LYS A 116 -21.81 5.08 -4.28
N THR A 117 -21.77 3.84 -3.83
CA THR A 117 -22.77 2.82 -4.14
C THR A 117 -23.46 2.34 -2.89
N THR A 118 -24.78 2.27 -2.96
CA THR A 118 -25.63 1.64 -1.96
C THR A 118 -26.66 0.78 -2.69
N ILE A 119 -27.30 -0.15 -1.99
CA ILE A 119 -28.38 -0.95 -2.56
C ILE A 119 -29.64 -0.88 -1.68
N SER A 120 -30.77 -0.62 -2.33
CA SER A 120 -32.08 -0.59 -1.71
C SER A 120 -32.75 -1.97 -1.73
N ASP A 121 -33.71 -2.19 -0.84
CA ASP A 121 -34.48 -3.44 -0.80
C ASP A 121 -35.22 -3.74 -2.11
N LYS A 122 -35.67 -2.70 -2.82
CA LYS A 122 -36.28 -2.83 -4.14
C LYS A 122 -35.28 -3.39 -5.15
N GLU A 123 -34.06 -2.86 -5.16
CA GLU A 123 -33.01 -3.33 -6.06
C GLU A 123 -32.58 -4.78 -5.74
N VAL A 124 -32.62 -5.20 -4.47
CA VAL A 124 -32.40 -6.62 -4.11
C VAL A 124 -33.52 -7.51 -4.64
N ALA A 125 -34.78 -7.07 -4.58
CA ALA A 125 -35.90 -7.81 -5.15
C ALA A 125 -35.83 -7.89 -6.69
N ASP A 126 -35.43 -6.81 -7.34
CA ASP A 126 -35.23 -6.77 -8.80
C ASP A 126 -34.05 -7.66 -9.21
N TYR A 127 -32.96 -7.64 -8.45
CA TYR A 127 -31.81 -8.51 -8.64
C TYR A 127 -32.20 -10.00 -8.53
N TYR A 128 -33.03 -10.35 -7.53
CA TYR A 128 -33.54 -11.70 -7.37
C TYR A 128 -34.32 -12.17 -8.59
N LYS A 129 -35.27 -11.35 -9.07
CA LYS A 129 -36.08 -11.67 -10.27
C LYS A 129 -35.24 -11.82 -11.53
N ALA A 130 -34.25 -10.93 -11.72
CA ALA A 130 -33.39 -10.95 -12.90
C ALA A 130 -32.42 -12.15 -12.93
N ASN A 131 -32.16 -12.78 -11.79
CA ASN A 131 -31.19 -13.87 -11.64
C ASN A 131 -31.84 -15.14 -11.06
N GLU A 132 -33.16 -15.28 -11.12
CA GLU A 132 -33.93 -16.29 -10.40
C GLU A 132 -33.43 -17.71 -10.67
N GLU A 133 -33.20 -18.07 -11.94
CA GLU A 133 -32.70 -19.39 -12.32
C GLU A 133 -31.36 -19.73 -11.64
N LYS A 134 -30.40 -18.79 -11.66
CA LYS A 134 -29.09 -18.98 -11.02
C LYS A 134 -29.24 -19.05 -9.50
N ILE A 135 -30.08 -18.19 -8.92
CA ILE A 135 -30.31 -18.14 -7.48
C ILE A 135 -30.92 -19.45 -6.99
N GLN A 136 -31.91 -20.00 -7.69
CA GLN A 136 -32.55 -21.27 -7.32
C GLN A 136 -31.56 -22.45 -7.28
N GLN A 137 -30.53 -22.44 -8.14
CA GLN A 137 -29.51 -23.50 -8.15
C GLN A 137 -28.70 -23.56 -6.84
N TYR A 138 -28.47 -22.43 -6.16
CA TYR A 138 -27.70 -22.38 -4.91
C TYR A 138 -28.53 -22.02 -3.68
N ALA A 139 -29.79 -21.61 -3.84
CA ALA A 139 -30.71 -21.33 -2.75
C ALA A 139 -31.10 -22.60 -1.97
N GLN A 140 -30.88 -23.79 -2.53
CA GLN A 140 -31.13 -25.09 -1.86
C GLN A 140 -32.56 -25.18 -1.29
N GLY A 141 -33.55 -24.63 -2.00
CA GLY A 141 -34.96 -24.61 -1.56
C GLY A 141 -35.32 -23.51 -0.56
N LYS A 142 -34.38 -22.64 -0.16
CA LYS A 142 -34.66 -21.47 0.69
C LYS A 142 -35.46 -20.42 -0.06
N SER A 143 -36.40 -19.79 0.64
CA SER A 143 -37.19 -18.66 0.15
C SER A 143 -36.36 -17.38 0.03
N PHE A 144 -36.85 -16.43 -0.78
CA PHE A 144 -36.25 -15.10 -0.91
C PHE A 144 -35.99 -14.43 0.45
N ASN A 145 -36.93 -14.53 1.39
CA ASN A 145 -36.79 -13.91 2.72
C ASN A 145 -35.63 -14.51 3.52
N GLU A 146 -35.38 -15.81 3.39
CA GLU A 146 -34.28 -16.51 4.09
C GLU A 146 -32.91 -16.13 3.53
N ILE A 147 -32.83 -15.80 2.23
CA ILE A 147 -31.56 -15.43 1.58
C ILE A 147 -31.40 -13.94 1.33
N LYS A 148 -32.40 -13.10 1.65
CA LYS A 148 -32.41 -11.65 1.36
C LYS A 148 -31.16 -10.94 1.84
N GLY A 149 -30.67 -11.27 3.04
CA GLY A 149 -29.43 -10.69 3.58
C GLY A 149 -28.19 -11.01 2.75
N GLN A 150 -28.05 -12.27 2.32
CA GLN A 150 -26.95 -12.69 1.46
C GLN A 150 -27.07 -12.08 0.05
N LEU A 151 -28.29 -12.07 -0.49
CA LEU A 151 -28.58 -11.44 -1.78
C LEU A 151 -28.29 -9.95 -1.77
N LYS A 152 -28.48 -9.26 -0.64
CA LYS A 152 -28.16 -7.84 -0.53
C LYS A 152 -26.67 -7.59 -0.76
N GLU A 153 -25.80 -8.38 -0.13
CA GLU A 153 -24.34 -8.25 -0.30
C GLU A 153 -23.91 -8.62 -1.72
N ILE A 154 -24.43 -9.72 -2.27
CA ILE A 154 -24.12 -10.15 -3.64
C ILE A 154 -24.58 -9.09 -4.65
N ALA A 155 -25.82 -8.61 -4.52
CA ALA A 155 -26.37 -7.60 -5.42
C ALA A 155 -25.64 -6.25 -5.28
N LEU A 156 -25.20 -5.88 -4.08
CA LEU A 156 -24.36 -4.70 -3.88
C LEU A 156 -23.00 -4.86 -4.58
N GLN A 157 -22.37 -6.02 -4.45
CA GLN A 157 -21.10 -6.32 -5.11
C GLN A 157 -21.23 -6.30 -6.64
N ASP A 158 -22.29 -6.90 -7.19
CA ASP A 158 -22.56 -6.85 -8.63
C ASP A 158 -22.83 -5.43 -9.12
N LYS A 159 -23.58 -4.63 -8.34
CA LYS A 159 -23.80 -3.20 -8.62
C LYS A 159 -22.49 -2.41 -8.60
N GLN A 160 -21.62 -2.67 -7.61
CA GLN A 160 -20.29 -2.08 -7.50
C GLN A 160 -19.41 -2.45 -8.70
N ASN A 161 -19.37 -3.73 -9.08
CA ASN A 161 -18.63 -4.19 -10.26
C ASN A 161 -19.15 -3.51 -11.53
N SER A 162 -20.46 -3.45 -11.74
CA SER A 162 -21.04 -2.75 -12.91
C SER A 162 -20.69 -1.24 -12.92
N TYR A 163 -20.70 -0.59 -11.76
CA TYR A 163 -20.30 0.81 -11.63
C TYR A 163 -18.80 0.99 -11.92
N PHE A 164 -17.96 0.12 -11.38
CA PHE A 164 -16.51 0.10 -11.62
C PHE A 164 -16.20 -0.03 -13.11
N GLU A 165 -16.78 -1.01 -13.80
CA GLU A 165 -16.55 -1.21 -15.24
C GLU A 165 -16.94 0.02 -16.06
N LYS A 166 -18.10 0.63 -15.78
CA LYS A 166 -18.53 1.87 -16.47
C LYS A 166 -17.60 3.04 -16.20
N TRP A 167 -17.12 3.16 -14.97
CA TRP A 167 -16.19 4.22 -14.59
C TRP A 167 -14.84 4.03 -15.30
N VAL A 168 -14.29 2.82 -15.28
CA VAL A 168 -13.04 2.48 -15.96
C VAL A 168 -13.17 2.65 -17.47
N GLU A 169 -14.27 2.22 -18.09
CA GLU A 169 -14.54 2.47 -19.52
C GLU A 169 -14.52 3.98 -19.84
N GLY A 170 -15.09 4.80 -18.95
CA GLY A 170 -15.02 6.26 -19.05
C GLY A 170 -13.60 6.81 -19.00
N LEU A 171 -12.74 6.25 -18.14
CA LEU A 171 -11.33 6.62 -18.03
C LEU A 171 -10.53 6.14 -19.26
N GLU A 172 -10.79 4.93 -19.75
CA GLU A 172 -10.14 4.39 -20.94
C GLU A 172 -10.39 5.24 -22.18
N LYS A 173 -11.62 5.76 -22.35
CA LYS A 173 -11.96 6.68 -23.45
C LYS A 173 -11.18 8.00 -23.41
N GLN A 174 -10.73 8.42 -22.24
CA GLN A 174 -9.92 9.64 -22.05
C GLN A 174 -8.41 9.36 -22.15
N ALA A 175 -8.01 8.09 -22.02
CA ALA A 175 -6.62 7.70 -22.01
C ALA A 175 -6.06 7.54 -23.43
N LYS A 176 -4.86 8.07 -23.65
CA LYS A 176 -4.08 7.74 -24.85
C LYS A 176 -3.43 6.36 -24.67
N ILE A 177 -4.08 5.33 -25.21
CA ILE A 177 -3.63 3.93 -25.08
C ILE A 177 -2.92 3.48 -26.35
N THR A 178 -1.69 2.98 -26.24
CA THR A 178 -0.95 2.30 -27.33
C THR A 178 -0.67 0.85 -26.92
N LYS A 179 -1.06 -0.13 -27.74
CA LYS A 179 -0.88 -1.56 -27.46
C LYS A 179 0.08 -2.18 -28.49
N ASN A 180 1.18 -2.77 -28.03
CA ASN A 180 2.07 -3.57 -28.89
C ASN A 180 1.81 -5.06 -28.65
N LEU A 181 0.81 -5.60 -29.35
CA LEU A 181 0.33 -6.98 -29.13
C LEU A 181 1.31 -8.05 -29.61
N GLU A 182 2.19 -7.71 -30.57
CA GLU A 182 3.17 -8.65 -31.11
C GLU A 182 4.20 -9.10 -30.07
N LEU A 183 4.54 -8.21 -29.12
CA LEU A 183 5.46 -8.51 -28.02
C LEU A 183 4.85 -9.39 -26.92
N LEU A 184 3.53 -9.61 -26.94
CA LEU A 184 2.84 -10.40 -25.91
C LEU A 184 2.91 -11.92 -26.17
N ASN A 185 3.33 -12.35 -27.37
CA ASN A 185 3.50 -13.77 -27.71
C ASN A 185 4.87 -14.04 -28.37
N PRO A 186 5.94 -14.23 -27.58
CA PRO A 186 7.31 -14.35 -28.10
C PRO A 186 7.58 -15.62 -28.93
N LYS A 187 6.63 -16.57 -29.05
CA LYS A 187 6.82 -17.82 -29.81
C LYS A 187 6.69 -17.70 -31.33
N LYS A 188 6.70 -16.49 -31.90
CA LYS A 188 6.70 -16.27 -33.36
C LYS A 188 7.91 -15.50 -33.92
N GLY A 189 8.94 -15.21 -33.13
CA GLY A 189 9.97 -14.24 -33.55
C GLY A 189 11.40 -14.44 -33.05
N ILE A 190 11.80 -15.64 -32.61
CA ILE A 190 13.23 -15.94 -32.43
C ILE A 190 13.60 -17.06 -33.40
N ALA A 191 13.93 -16.70 -34.64
CA ALA A 191 14.83 -17.54 -35.41
C ALA A 191 16.17 -17.56 -34.65
N PRO A 192 16.75 -18.73 -34.33
CA PRO A 192 18.05 -18.76 -33.69
C PRO A 192 19.05 -18.07 -34.62
N GLN A 193 19.70 -17.01 -34.13
CA GLN A 193 20.86 -16.45 -34.82
C GLN A 193 21.88 -17.56 -34.97
N SER A 194 22.06 -18.02 -36.21
CA SER A 194 23.04 -19.02 -36.57
C SER A 194 24.43 -18.41 -36.41
N ASN A 195 25.03 -18.55 -35.23
CA ASN A 195 26.46 -18.34 -35.08
C ASN A 195 27.18 -19.54 -35.72
N LYS A 196 27.37 -19.51 -37.04
CA LYS A 196 28.09 -20.53 -37.81
C LYS A 196 29.61 -20.30 -37.84
N ASP A 197 30.13 -19.26 -37.21
CA ASP A 197 31.53 -18.85 -37.43
C ASP A 197 32.50 -19.27 -36.32
N ASN A 198 32.03 -19.81 -35.18
CA ASN A 198 32.91 -20.13 -34.05
C ASN A 198 33.24 -21.63 -33.83
N PHE A 199 32.90 -22.54 -34.76
CA PHE A 199 33.19 -23.97 -34.57
C PHE A 199 34.32 -24.56 -35.45
N LYS A 200 35.06 -23.74 -36.20
CA LYS A 200 36.18 -24.22 -37.07
C LYS A 200 37.59 -23.73 -36.68
N LYS A 201 37.81 -23.34 -35.43
CA LYS A 201 39.15 -23.05 -34.92
C LYS A 201 39.34 -23.64 -33.52
N GLY A 202 39.57 -24.95 -33.45
CA GLY A 202 39.85 -25.58 -32.15
C GLY A 202 40.00 -27.09 -32.14
N ILE A 203 40.33 -27.75 -33.25
CA ILE A 203 40.72 -29.18 -33.22
C ILE A 203 41.90 -29.41 -34.15
N SER A 204 43.10 -29.25 -33.60
CA SER A 204 44.41 -29.70 -34.11
C SER A 204 45.41 -29.31 -33.02
N ARG A 205 46.22 -30.15 -32.37
CA ARG A 205 46.66 -31.54 -32.56
C ARG A 205 47.31 -31.99 -31.23
N ASN A 206 47.12 -33.27 -30.90
CA ASN A 206 48.10 -34.26 -30.40
C ASN A 206 48.86 -34.09 -29.07
N GLY A 207 48.87 -35.20 -28.31
CA GLY A 207 50.05 -35.73 -27.59
C GLY A 207 49.94 -35.65 -26.07
N THR A 208 49.25 -36.57 -25.40
CA THR A 208 49.66 -37.89 -24.86
C THR A 208 49.81 -37.84 -23.33
N PRO A 209 49.44 -38.93 -22.62
CA PRO A 209 49.23 -38.94 -21.17
C PRO A 209 50.38 -39.63 -20.42
N THR A 210 50.77 -39.09 -19.27
CA THR A 210 51.53 -39.75 -18.20
C THR A 210 51.41 -38.83 -16.98
N GLY A 211 51.10 -39.24 -15.75
CA GLY A 211 50.84 -40.53 -15.11
C GLY A 211 50.54 -40.22 -13.64
#